data_AF-A0A1M6IHV6-F1
#
_entry.id   AF-A0A1M6IHV6-F1
#
_cell.length_a   1.000
_cell.length_b   1.000
_cell.length_c   1.000
_cell.angle_alpha   90.00
_cell.angle_beta   90.00
_cell.angle_gamma   90.00
#
_symmetry.space_group_name_H-M   'P 1'
#
loop_
_entity.id
_entity.type
_entity.pdbx_description
1 polymer ?
#
loop_
_entity_poly.entity_id
_entity_poly.type
_entity_poly.pdbx_seq_one_letter_code
_entity_poly.pdbx_strand_id
1 'polypeptide(L)'
;MSLLKDLGNKALNTAKAVGNKSQDMMEIGKLKLQIAQIEGEIKKLKTEMGDMVYNAYANGLESPNDQIASICDSIKAKYDEIEELNVKIQQVQND
;
A
#
# COMPACT_ATOMS: atom_id res chain seq x y z
N MET A 1 0.64 -51.15 13.38
CA MET A 1 1.57 -50.29 12.59
C MET A 1 0.87 -49.24 11.70
N SER A 2 -0.44 -48.97 11.79
CA SER A 2 -1.11 -47.98 10.91
C SER A 2 -0.99 -46.53 11.39
N LEU A 3 -1.08 -46.28 12.70
CA LEU A 3 -1.21 -44.92 13.24
C LEU A 3 0.04 -44.04 13.04
N LEU A 4 1.25 -44.62 13.12
CA LEU A 4 2.50 -43.88 12.84
C LEU A 4 2.68 -43.57 11.35
N LYS A 5 2.11 -44.39 10.46
CA LYS A 5 2.19 -44.20 9.00
C LYS A 5 1.22 -43.12 8.54
N ASP A 6 0.04 -43.06 9.15
CA ASP A 6 -0.98 -42.02 8.90
C ASP A 6 -0.59 -40.66 9.50
N LEU A 7 0.05 -40.65 10.68
CA LEU A 7 0.63 -39.45 11.29
C LEU A 7 1.85 -38.94 10.50
N GLY A 8 2.71 -39.84 10.02
CA GLY A 8 3.86 -39.51 9.18
C GLY A 8 3.48 -38.90 7.83
N ASN A 9 2.43 -39.44 7.17
CA ASN A 9 1.94 -38.90 5.91
C ASN A 9 1.19 -37.56 6.07
N LYS A 10 0.46 -37.34 7.19
CA LYS A 10 -0.14 -36.04 7.51
C LYS A 10 0.91 -34.98 7.87
N ALA A 11 1.98 -35.36 8.58
CA ALA A 11 3.10 -34.47 8.90
C ALA A 11 3.90 -34.06 7.65
N LEU A 12 4.13 -34.98 6.70
CA LEU A 12 4.81 -34.70 5.44
C LEU A 12 4.02 -33.74 4.53
N ASN A 13 2.68 -33.81 4.54
CA ASN A 13 1.84 -32.86 3.81
C ASN A 13 1.70 -31.50 4.53
N THR A 14 1.89 -31.43 5.86
CA THR A 14 1.91 -30.15 6.60
C THR A 14 3.29 -29.47 6.58
N ALA A 15 4.37 -30.20 6.32
CA ALA A 15 5.71 -29.61 6.15
C ALA A 15 5.81 -28.65 4.95
N LYS A 16 4.98 -28.83 3.91
CA LYS A 16 4.92 -27.87 2.78
C LYS A 16 4.10 -26.61 3.09
N ALA A 17 3.15 -26.67 4.03
CA ALA A 17 2.27 -25.55 4.35
C ALA A 17 2.89 -24.53 5.32
N VAL A 18 3.98 -24.89 6.01
CA VAL A 18 4.65 -24.01 7.00
C VAL A 18 5.79 -23.20 6.37
N GLY A 19 6.24 -23.53 5.16
CA GLY A 19 7.33 -22.83 4.47
C GLY A 19 6.95 -21.49 3.82
N ASN A 20 5.74 -21.37 3.27
CA ASN A 20 5.37 -20.20 2.45
C ASN A 20 5.03 -18.94 3.28
N LYS A 21 4.51 -19.09 4.50
CA LYS A 21 4.06 -17.97 5.33
C LYS A 21 5.12 -16.90 5.62
N SER A 22 6.40 -17.28 5.67
CA SER A 22 7.49 -16.32 5.93
C SER A 22 7.78 -15.46 4.69
N GLN A 23 7.67 -16.04 3.49
CA GLN A 23 7.81 -15.33 2.22
C GLN A 23 6.63 -14.38 2.01
N ASP A 24 5.41 -14.84 2.27
CA ASP A 24 4.18 -14.03 2.18
C ASP A 24 4.24 -12.83 3.13
N MET A 25 4.74 -13.03 4.35
CA MET A 25 4.91 -11.96 5.33
C MET A 25 5.95 -10.92 4.90
N MET A 26 7.03 -11.34 4.25
CA MET A 26 8.03 -10.42 3.68
C MET A 26 7.43 -9.60 2.53
N GLU A 27 6.66 -10.23 1.66
CA GLU A 27 6.01 -9.56 0.54
C GLU A 27 4.97 -8.55 1.00
N ILE A 28 4.10 -8.93 1.93
CA ILE A 28 3.16 -8.01 2.59
C ILE A 28 3.90 -6.84 3.25
N GLY A 29 5.05 -7.10 3.89
CA GLY A 29 5.89 -6.06 4.47
C GLY A 29 6.36 -5.04 3.43
N LYS A 30 6.82 -5.49 2.27
CA LYS A 30 7.23 -4.63 1.16
C LYS A 30 6.07 -3.79 0.63
N LEU A 31 4.90 -4.41 0.42
CA LEU A 31 3.70 -3.73 -0.06
C LEU A 31 3.25 -2.64 0.92
N LYS A 32 3.27 -2.93 2.24
CA LYS A 32 2.96 -1.93 3.28
C LYS A 32 3.95 -0.78 3.32
N LEU A 33 5.25 -1.04 3.12
CA LEU A 33 6.25 0.02 3.03
C LEU A 33 6.01 0.92 1.81
N GLN A 34 5.63 0.35 0.67
CA GLN A 34 5.24 1.12 -0.52
C GLN A 34 4.02 2.01 -0.24
N ILE A 35 2.97 1.46 0.40
CA ILE A 35 1.80 2.24 0.81
C ILE A 35 2.20 3.42 1.70
N ALA A 36 3.02 3.17 2.73
CA ALA A 36 3.47 4.23 3.64
C ALA A 36 4.28 5.33 2.92
N GLN A 37 5.06 4.96 1.91
CA GLN A 37 5.77 5.93 1.07
C GLN A 37 4.80 6.79 0.26
N ILE A 38 3.82 6.17 -0.41
CA ILE A 38 2.80 6.87 -1.20
C ILE A 38 1.96 7.80 -0.31
N GLU A 39 1.57 7.36 0.89
CA GLU A 39 0.89 8.20 1.88
C GLU A 39 1.72 9.43 2.27
N GLY A 40 3.03 9.26 2.44
CA GLY A 40 3.96 10.35 2.67
C GLY A 40 4.02 11.34 1.51
N GLU A 41 3.97 10.87 0.27
CA GLU A 41 3.91 11.70 -0.93
C GLU A 41 2.58 12.46 -1.03
N ILE A 42 1.45 11.81 -0.75
CA ILE A 42 0.14 12.47 -0.67
C ILE A 42 0.17 13.60 0.36
N LYS A 43 0.77 13.36 1.53
CA LYS A 43 0.90 14.39 2.57
C LYS A 43 1.71 15.59 2.07
N LYS A 44 2.84 15.35 1.39
CA LYS A 44 3.66 16.43 0.80
C LYS A 44 2.88 17.24 -0.23
N LEU A 45 2.18 16.57 -1.15
CA LEU A 45 1.36 17.23 -2.17
C LEU A 45 0.26 18.09 -1.56
N LYS A 46 -0.41 17.61 -0.50
CA LYS A 46 -1.42 18.38 0.23
C LYS A 46 -0.83 19.61 0.91
N THR A 47 0.37 19.49 1.49
CA THR A 47 1.08 20.64 2.08
C THR A 47 1.44 21.66 1.00
N GLU A 48 2.05 21.23 -0.11
CA GLU A 48 2.43 22.10 -1.22
C GLU A 48 1.23 22.85 -1.81
N MET A 49 0.12 22.15 -2.00
CA MET A 49 -1.16 22.74 -2.41
C MET A 49 -1.65 23.81 -1.41
N GLY A 50 -1.58 23.52 -0.11
CA GLY A 50 -1.94 24.47 0.94
C GLY A 50 -1.04 25.71 0.93
N ASP A 51 0.27 25.52 0.76
CA ASP A 51 1.25 26.61 0.68
C ASP A 51 1.00 27.49 -0.54
N MET A 52 0.65 26.90 -1.70
CA MET A 52 0.29 27.67 -2.90
C MET A 52 -0.95 28.54 -2.68
N VAL A 53 -2.02 27.97 -2.12
CA VAL A 53 -3.25 28.73 -1.83
C VAL A 53 -2.97 29.84 -0.82
N TYR A 54 -2.23 29.54 0.25
CA TYR A 54 -1.87 30.51 1.26
C TYR A 54 -1.04 31.65 0.68
N ASN A 55 -0.02 31.34 -0.12
CA ASN A 55 0.84 32.34 -0.75
C ASN A 55 0.07 33.21 -1.73
N ALA A 56 -0.83 32.64 -2.54
CA ALA A 56 -1.67 33.42 -3.44
C ALA A 56 -2.53 34.42 -2.65
N TYR A 57 -3.22 33.94 -1.60
CA TYR A 57 -4.02 34.79 -0.73
C TYR A 57 -3.20 35.89 -0.05
N ALA A 58 -2.04 35.55 0.54
CA ALA A 58 -1.19 36.48 1.26
C ALA A 58 -0.62 37.60 0.37
N ASN A 59 -0.43 37.33 -0.93
CA ASN A 59 0.06 38.30 -1.90
C ASN A 59 -1.05 39.00 -2.69
N GLY A 60 -2.33 38.73 -2.38
CA GLY A 60 -3.47 39.28 -3.12
C GLY A 60 -3.53 38.81 -4.57
N LEU A 61 -2.94 37.65 -4.86
CA LEU A 61 -2.98 37.00 -6.17
C LEU A 61 -4.22 36.11 -6.29
N GLU A 62 -4.63 35.86 -7.53
CA GLU A 62 -5.67 34.87 -7.80
C GLU A 62 -5.19 33.46 -7.42
N SER A 63 -6.11 32.62 -6.96
CA SER A 63 -5.82 31.23 -6.61
C SER A 63 -5.31 30.47 -7.84
N PRO A 64 -4.21 29.70 -7.72
CA PRO A 64 -3.64 28.94 -8.83
C PRO A 64 -4.45 27.66 -9.11
N ASN A 65 -5.70 27.83 -9.54
CA ASN A 65 -6.68 26.75 -9.65
C ASN A 65 -6.21 25.60 -10.55
N ASP A 66 -5.53 25.89 -11.67
CA ASP A 66 -5.02 24.86 -12.58
C ASP A 66 -3.92 24.00 -11.94
N GLN A 67 -3.02 24.62 -11.16
CA GLN A 67 -1.96 23.89 -10.43
C GLN A 67 -2.56 23.03 -9.32
N ILE A 68 -3.54 23.57 -8.61
CA ILE A 68 -4.30 22.86 -7.57
C ILE A 68 -5.02 21.66 -8.17
N ALA A 69 -5.68 21.83 -9.32
CA ALA A 69 -6.36 20.74 -10.02
C ALA A 69 -5.40 19.61 -10.40
N SER A 70 -4.24 19.96 -10.97
CA SER A 70 -3.20 18.98 -11.33
C SER A 70 -2.68 18.20 -10.11
N ILE A 71 -2.56 18.85 -8.94
CA ILE A 71 -2.16 18.19 -7.70
C ILE A 71 -3.26 17.28 -7.17
N CYS A 72 -4.53 17.72 -7.22
CA CYS A 72 -5.67 16.89 -6.86
C CYS A 72 -5.73 15.60 -7.71
N ASP A 73 -5.53 15.71 -9.03
CA ASP A 73 -5.48 14.55 -9.92
C ASP A 73 -4.33 13.60 -9.57
N SER A 74 -3.15 14.16 -9.24
CA SER A 74 -1.99 13.38 -8.79
C SER A 74 -2.24 12.68 -7.46
N ILE A 75 -2.91 13.34 -6.51
CA ILE A 75 -3.31 12.74 -5.22
C ILE A 75 -4.31 11.62 -5.46
N LYS A 76 -5.27 11.80 -6.36
CA LYS A 76 -6.27 10.78 -6.70
C LYS A 76 -5.60 9.53 -7.26
N ALA A 77 -4.73 9.67 -8.25
CA ALA A 77 -3.99 8.55 -8.83
C ALA A 77 -3.17 7.77 -7.78
N LYS A 78 -2.61 8.47 -6.79
CA LYS A 78 -1.89 7.82 -5.67
C LYS A 78 -2.81 7.06 -4.73
N TYR A 79 -4.05 7.53 -4.51
CA TYR A 79 -5.03 6.77 -3.75
C TYR A 79 -5.46 5.50 -4.49
N ASP A 80 -5.64 5.59 -5.81
CA ASP A 80 -5.95 4.43 -6.65
C ASP A 80 -4.80 3.40 -6.57
N GLU A 81 -3.54 3.85 -6.60
CA GLU A 81 -2.37 2.98 -6.41
C GLU A 81 -2.35 2.29 -5.02
N ILE A 82 -2.70 3.02 -3.95
CA ILE A 82 -2.84 2.44 -2.61
C ILE A 82 -3.93 1.37 -2.58
N GLU A 83 -5.06 1.58 -3.27
CA GLU A 83 -6.14 0.61 -3.34
C GLU A 83 -5.68 -0.68 -4.04
N GLU A 84 -4.98 -0.56 -5.18
CA GLU A 84 -4.39 -1.71 -5.88
C GLU A 84 -3.40 -2.50 -5.00
N LEU A 85 -2.55 -1.80 -4.25
CA LEU A 85 -1.59 -2.44 -3.33
C LEU A 85 -2.31 -3.16 -2.17
N ASN A 86 -3.41 -2.59 -1.66
CA ASN A 86 -4.21 -3.25 -0.63
C ASN A 86 -4.90 -4.51 -1.17
N VAL A 87 -5.41 -4.49 -2.40
CA VAL A 87 -5.95 -5.68 -3.07
C VAL A 87 -4.89 -6.78 -3.19
N LYS A 88 -3.66 -6.43 -3.59
CA LYS A 88 -2.53 -7.38 -3.66
C LYS A 88 -2.20 -7.98 -2.28
N ILE A 89 -2.21 -7.17 -1.22
CA ILE A 89 -2.01 -7.68 0.16
C ILE A 89 -3.11 -8.70 0.52
N GLN A 90 -4.37 -8.42 0.17
CA GLN A 90 -5.47 -9.35 0.44
C GLN A 90 -5.34 -10.66 -0.34
N GLN A 91 -4.82 -10.62 -1.57
CA GLN A 91 -4.56 -11.83 -2.36
C GLN A 91 -3.48 -12.69 -1.66
N VAL A 92 -2.34 -12.09 -1.32
CA VAL A 92 -1.23 -12.78 -0.64
C VAL A 92 -1.63 -13.33 0.75
N GLN A 93 -2.59 -12.70 1.43
CA GLN A 93 -3.09 -13.18 2.73
C GLN A 93 -4.07 -14.36 2.62
N ASN A 94 -4.74 -14.50 1.48
CA ASN A 94 -5.76 -15.53 1.24
C ASN A 94 -5.23 -16.72 0.42
N ASP A 95 -3.99 -16.63 -0.07
CA ASP A 95 -3.21 -17.72 -0.69
C ASP A 95 -2.67 -18.72 0.36
#